data_AF-A0A6G1WZ57-F1
#
_entry.id   AF-A0A6G1WZ57-F1
#
_cell.length_a   1.000
_cell.length_b   1.000
_cell.length_c   1.000
_cell.angle_alpha   90.00
_cell.angle_beta   90.00
_cell.angle_gamma   90.00
#
_symmetry.space_group_name_H-M   'P 1'
#
loop_
_entity.id
_entity.type
_entity.pdbx_description
1 polymer ?
#
loop_
_entity_poly.entity_id
_entity_poly.type
_entity_poly.pdbx_seq_one_letter_code
_entity_poly.pdbx_strand_id
1 'polypeptide(L)' 'MPRRKVTPEIIGEMKRLRMEGLSYGKIAIQLGLSTMTVYNHLQKKGRLGFIGKLKRKLSLR' A
#
# COMPACT_ATOMS: atom_id res chain seq x y z
N MET A 1 -6.56 18.89 -1.12
CA MET A 1 -6.22 17.90 -0.08
C MET A 1 -4.74 17.52 -0.21
N PRO A 2 -3.92 17.64 0.85
CA PRO A 2 -2.53 17.21 0.80
C PRO A 2 -2.46 15.70 0.52
N ARG A 3 -1.56 15.28 -0.38
CA ARG A 3 -1.34 13.87 -0.68
C ARG A 3 -0.66 13.22 0.53
N ARG A 4 -1.40 12.41 1.30
CA ARG A 4 -0.82 11.61 2.39
C ARG A 4 0.23 10.66 1.81
N LYS A 5 1.46 10.69 2.33
CA LYS A 5 2.54 9.80 1.87
C LYS A 5 2.23 8.37 2.31
N VAL A 6 2.32 7.42 1.39
CA VAL A 6 2.19 6.00 1.70
C VAL A 6 3.53 5.49 2.22
N THR A 7 3.58 5.15 3.51
CA THR A 7 4.75 4.55 4.16
C THR A 7 4.68 3.02 4.12
N PRO A 8 5.79 2.31 4.37
CA PRO A 8 5.78 0.84 4.49
C PRO A 8 4.80 0.32 5.56
N GLU A 9 4.66 1.05 6.66
CA GLU A 9 3.70 0.74 7.74
C GLU A 9 2.26 0.79 7.24
N ILE A 10 1.91 1.84 6.50
CA ILE A 10 0.59 1.99 5.88
C ILE A 10 0.31 0.85 4.89
N ILE A 11 1.32 0.39 4.15
CA ILE A 11 1.19 -0.78 3.25
C ILE A 11 0.96 -2.07 4.05
N GLY A 12 1.61 -2.21 5.21
CA GLY A 12 1.36 -3.30 6.15
C GLY A 12 -0.10 -3.30 6.61
N GLU A 13 -0.60 -2.13 7.02
CA GLU A 13 -1.98 -1.98 7.49
C GLU A 13 -2.99 -2.22 6.36
N MET A 14 -2.74 -1.75 5.14
CA MET A 14 -3.57 -2.06 3.97
C MET A 14 -3.72 -3.57 3.76
N LYS A 15 -2.63 -4.34 3.91
CA LYS A 15 -2.65 -5.80 3.75
C LYS A 15 -3.41 -6.46 4.89
N ARG A 16 -3.18 -6.02 6.13
CA ARG A 16 -3.88 -6.51 7.31
C ARG A 16 -5.40 -6.35 7.16
N LEU A 17 -5.86 -5.13 6.88
CA LEU A 17 -7.28 -4.83 6.68
C LEU A 17 -7.87 -5.62 5.50
N ARG A 18 -7.08 -5.87 4.45
CA ARG A 18 -7.51 -6.72 3.35
C ARG A 18 -7.68 -8.18 3.76
N MET A 19 -6.78 -8.72 4.59
CA MET A 19 -6.89 -10.08 5.15
C MET A 19 -8.08 -10.20 6.11
N GLU A 20 -8.42 -9.13 6.83
CA GLU A 20 -9.64 -9.03 7.65
C GLU A 20 -10.94 -8.95 6.81
N GLY A 21 -10.83 -8.93 5.47
CA GLY A 21 -11.97 -8.98 4.55
C GLY A 21 -12.52 -7.62 4.14
N LEU A 22 -11.87 -6.50 4.51
CA LEU A 22 -12.35 -5.19 4.13
C LEU A 22 -12.24 -4.97 2.61
N SER A 23 -13.19 -4.19 2.07
CA SER A 23 -13.16 -3.71 0.70
C SER A 23 -12.16 -2.57 0.55
N TYR A 24 -11.64 -2.36 -0.66
CA TYR A 24 -10.66 -1.30 -0.93
C TYR A 24 -11.17 0.10 -0.56
N GLY A 25 -12.48 0.35 -0.71
CA GLY A 25 -13.09 1.62 -0.30
C GLY A 25 -13.09 1.82 1.21
N LYS A 26 -13.39 0.78 2.00
CA LYS A 26 -13.33 0.87 3.48
C LYS A 26 -11.90 1.09 3.96
N ILE A 27 -10.94 0.37 3.38
CA ILE A 27 -9.51 0.54 3.68
C ILE A 27 -9.05 1.97 3.34
N ALA A 28 -9.48 2.50 2.20
CA ALA A 28 -9.15 3.86 1.76
C ALA A 28 -9.68 4.91 2.74
N ILE A 29 -10.95 4.79 3.16
CA ILE A 29 -11.55 5.68 4.16
C ILE A 29 -10.79 5.61 5.49
N GLN A 30 -10.53 4.40 5.97
CA GLN A 30 -9.86 4.17 7.27
C GLN A 30 -8.42 4.72 7.30
N LEU A 31 -7.71 4.66 6.18
CA LEU A 31 -6.33 5.16 6.06
C LEU A 31 -6.26 6.61 5.55
N GLY A 32 -7.39 7.24 5.20
CA GLY A 32 -7.42 8.57 4.59
C GLY A 32 -6.67 8.61 3.24
N LEU A 33 -6.86 7.58 2.41
CA LEU A 33 -6.21 7.41 1.12
C LEU A 33 -7.26 7.30 0.01
N SER A 34 -6.80 7.35 -1.25
CA SER A 34 -7.69 7.05 -2.37
C SER A 34 -7.85 5.54 -2.55
N THR A 35 -9.03 5.11 -2.98
CA THR A 35 -9.30 3.71 -3.33
C THR A 35 -8.32 3.20 -4.39
N MET A 36 -7.92 4.05 -5.34
CA MET A 36 -6.93 3.74 -6.36
C MET A 36 -5.53 3.49 -5.76
N THR A 37 -5.15 4.27 -4.75
CA THR A 37 -3.89 4.07 -4.01
C THR A 37 -3.90 2.70 -3.34
N VAL A 38 -4.96 2.37 -2.60
CA VAL A 38 -5.11 1.07 -1.95
C VAL A 38 -5.07 -0.07 -2.98
N TYR A 39 -5.81 0.05 -4.08
CA TYR A 39 -5.80 -0.91 -5.17
C TYR A 39 -4.40 -1.12 -5.73
N ASN A 40 -3.68 -0.04 -6.09
CA ASN A 40 -2.34 -0.11 -6.66
C ASN A 40 -1.33 -0.77 -5.72
N HIS A 41 -1.48 -0.60 -4.40
CA HIS A 41 -0.59 -1.22 -3.42
C HIS A 41 -0.95 -2.68 -3.09
N LEU A 42 -2.21 -3.08 -3.24
CA LEU A 42 -2.69 -4.44 -2.96
C LEU A 42 -2.71 -5.36 -4.19
N GLN A 43 -2.86 -4.81 -5.40
CA GLN A 43 -2.79 -5.58 -6.65
C GLN A 43 -1.34 -6.02 -6.92
N LYS A 44 -1.02 -7.22 -6.46
CA LYS A 44 0.32 -7.85 -6.54
C LYS A 44 0.61 -8.50 -7.91
N LYS A 45 0.06 -7.97 -9.02
CA LYS A 45 0.42 -8.41 -10.38
C LYS A 45 0.95 -7.22 -11.18
N GLY A 46 2.28 -7.13 -11.30
CA GLY A 46 2.90 -6.55 -12.49
C GLY A 46 3.66 -5.22 -12.39
N ARG A 47 3.88 -4.59 -11.22
CA ARG A 47 4.88 -3.50 -11.14
C ARG A 47 5.86 -3.67 -9.99
N LEU A 48 6.88 -4.48 -10.26
CA LEU A 48 8.21 -4.52 -9.66
C LEU A 48 8.98 -3.18 -9.70
N GLY A 49 8.31 -2.03 -9.81
CA GLY A 49 8.96 -0.72 -9.98
C GLY A 49 9.32 -0.01 -8.67
N PHE A 50 8.41 -0.01 -7.68
CA PHE A 50 8.56 0.80 -6.46
C PHE A 50 9.00 0.00 -5.23
N ILE A 51 8.32 -1.10 -4.92
CA ILE A 51 8.67 -1.97 -3.78
C ILE A 51 9.97 -2.74 -4.05
N GLY A 52 10.20 -3.16 -5.29
CA GLY A 52 11.47 -3.76 -5.71
C GLY A 52 12.65 -2.81 -5.59
N LYS A 53 12.45 -1.50 -5.79
CA LYS A 53 13.47 -0.47 -5.57
C LYS A 53 13.75 -0.26 -4.08
N LEU A 54 12.70 -0.20 -3.24
CA LEU A 54 12.87 -0.01 -1.81
C LEU A 54 13.54 -1.23 -1.14
N LYS A 55 13.15 -2.45 -1.52
CA LYS A 55 13.78 -3.68 -1.01
C LYS A 55 15.23 -3.83 -1.48
N ARG A 56 15.55 -3.42 -2.73
CA ARG A 56 16.94 -3.35 -3.21
C ARG A 56 17.79 -2.35 -2.43
N LYS A 57 17.23 -1.22 -2.00
CA LYS A 57 17.96 -0.21 -1.23
C LYS A 57 18.23 -0.63 0.23
N LEU A 58 17.38 -1.47 0.80
CA LEU A 58 17.52 -1.99 2.18
C LEU A 58 18.37 -3.27 2.29
N SER A 59 18.61 -4.00 1.20
CA SER A 59 19.51 -5.17 1.18
C SER A 59 20.99 -4.85 0.89
N LEU A 60 21.44 -3.61 1.13
CA LEU A 60 22.87 -3.26 1.15
C LEU A 60 23.39 -3.31 2.58
N ARG A 61 23.63 -4.53 3.06
CA ARG A 61 24.66 -4.85 4.06
C ARG A 61 25.00 -6.32 4.00
#